data_AF-A0A7Z0Q0P8-F1
#
_entry.id   AF-A0A7Z0Q0P8-F1
#
_cell.length_a   1.000
_cell.length_b   1.000
_cell.length_c   1.000
_cell.angle_alpha   90.00
_cell.angle_beta   90.00
_cell.angle_gamma   90.00
#
_symmetry.space_group_name_H-M   'P 1'
#
loop_
_entity.id
_entity.type
_entity.pdbx_description
1 polymer ?
#
loop_
_entity_poly.entity_id
_entity_poly.type
_entity_poly.pdbx_seq_one_letter_code
_entity_poly.pdbx_strand_id
1 'polypeptide(L)'
;WVRDAAYWGRAPWAGRRRLGTVDVVDGVLTNALAHAVSTALALADADRAEDVTGVETELLRANDIEADDTSCVRITTTRGVDVVVAATLCAERPGEPYVLVHGESGRITFWYKQDRVLVQRAGHGPEEHVHGRTDLLENLLAHLADGTELLAPPARSGAFMRVLEAVRTAPDPLPLPPDAWHTAHDTPTPRRVVPGVDGLVAACADTLRLFSETGAAPWTAPSAPSGTSTA
;
A
#
# COMPACT_ATOMS: atom_id res chain seq x y z
N TRP A 1 4.14 5.29 -7.67
CA TRP A 1 4.18 6.78 -7.70
C TRP A 1 5.60 7.23 -7.98
N VAL A 2 5.77 8.46 -8.48
CA VAL A 2 7.09 9.08 -8.67
C VAL A 2 7.28 10.15 -7.59
N ARG A 3 8.36 10.07 -6.83
CA ARG A 3 8.81 11.11 -5.90
C ARG A 3 10.29 11.42 -6.11
N ASP A 4 10.60 12.71 -6.19
CA ASP A 4 11.96 13.21 -6.29
C ASP A 4 12.54 13.53 -4.91
N ALA A 5 13.83 13.89 -4.85
CA ALA A 5 14.54 14.11 -3.60
C ALA A 5 13.90 15.18 -2.70
N ALA A 6 13.25 16.20 -3.28
CA ALA A 6 12.53 17.23 -2.54
C ALA A 6 11.43 16.66 -1.63
N TYR A 7 10.81 15.53 -2.00
CA TYR A 7 9.80 14.85 -1.19
C TYR A 7 10.33 14.47 0.20
N TRP A 8 11.60 14.08 0.29
CA TRP A 8 12.25 13.71 1.54
C TRP A 8 12.73 14.91 2.37
N GLY A 9 12.73 16.11 1.79
CA GLY A 9 12.99 17.37 2.48
C GLY A 9 11.72 18.09 2.98
N ARG A 10 10.53 17.55 2.72
CA ARG A 10 9.25 18.24 2.98
C ARG A 10 8.96 18.49 4.46
N ALA A 11 9.51 17.67 5.34
CA ALA A 11 9.32 17.74 6.79
C ALA A 11 10.45 17.01 7.53
N PRO A 12 10.71 17.33 8.80
CA PRO A 12 11.77 16.67 9.58
C PRO A 12 11.63 15.15 9.72
N TRP A 13 10.41 14.62 9.63
CA TRP A 13 10.11 13.18 9.73
C TRP A 13 10.06 12.46 8.38
N ALA A 14 10.24 13.17 7.27
CA ALA A 14 10.10 12.61 5.93
C ALA A 14 11.12 11.48 5.69
N GLY A 15 10.66 10.29 5.32
CA GLY A 15 11.47 9.09 5.15
C GLY A 15 12.08 8.54 6.44
N ARG A 16 11.65 8.99 7.62
CA ARG A 16 12.17 8.49 8.90
C ARG A 16 11.34 7.34 9.44
N ARG A 17 11.97 6.43 10.18
CA ARG A 17 11.27 5.48 11.06
C ARG A 17 11.06 6.11 12.42
N ARG A 18 12.02 6.91 12.90
CA ARG A 18 11.98 7.59 14.20
C ARG A 18 12.33 9.06 14.11
N LEU A 19 11.67 9.86 14.95
CA LEU A 19 12.05 11.24 15.25
C LEU A 19 12.36 11.33 16.75
N GLY A 20 13.65 11.24 17.08
CA GLY A 20 14.07 11.07 18.49
C GLY A 20 13.60 9.71 19.03
N THR A 21 12.79 9.74 20.09
CA THR A 21 12.22 8.52 20.71
C THR A 21 10.83 8.16 20.15
N VAL A 22 10.29 8.95 19.21
CA VAL A 22 8.94 8.76 18.67
C VAL A 22 9.03 8.01 17.34
N ASP A 23 8.32 6.89 17.23
CA ASP A 23 8.15 6.22 15.94
C ASP A 23 7.22 7.05 15.04
N VAL A 24 7.67 7.38 13.84
CA VAL A 24 6.91 8.17 12.84
C VAL A 24 6.57 7.34 11.59
N VAL A 25 7.39 6.34 11.27
CA VAL A 25 7.14 5.34 10.22
C VAL A 25 6.66 5.97 8.90
N ASP A 26 7.44 6.89 8.35
CA ASP A 26 7.10 7.65 7.14
C ASP A 26 7.39 6.88 5.83
N GLY A 27 6.84 5.67 5.74
CA GLY A 27 7.03 4.74 4.62
C GLY A 27 5.97 4.87 3.51
N VAL A 28 6.19 4.15 2.42
CA VAL A 28 5.27 4.18 1.28
C VAL A 28 3.88 3.62 1.64
N LEU A 29 3.80 2.58 2.46
CA LEU A 29 2.52 1.97 2.86
C LEU A 29 1.85 2.62 4.07
N THR A 30 2.59 3.39 4.87
CA THR A 30 2.11 3.96 6.14
C THR A 30 1.86 5.46 6.07
N ASN A 31 2.39 6.15 5.06
CA ASN A 31 2.04 7.54 4.75
C ASN A 31 1.61 7.69 3.28
N ALA A 32 2.56 7.60 2.34
CA ALA A 32 2.36 8.07 0.97
C ALA A 32 1.17 7.41 0.26
N LEU A 33 0.97 6.11 0.50
CA LEU A 33 -0.10 5.29 -0.03
C LEU A 33 -0.88 4.55 1.07
N ALA A 34 -0.93 5.10 2.29
CA ALA A 34 -1.74 4.57 3.38
C ALA A 34 -3.22 4.38 2.99
N HIS A 35 -3.75 5.31 2.19
CA HIS A 35 -5.11 5.20 1.65
C HIS A 35 -5.33 3.95 0.81
N ALA A 36 -4.33 3.46 0.06
CA ALA A 36 -4.48 2.22 -0.71
C ALA A 36 -4.68 1.01 0.21
N VAL A 37 -3.93 0.95 1.32
CA VAL A 37 -4.05 -0.10 2.34
C VAL A 37 -5.43 -0.04 3.00
N SER A 38 -5.84 1.13 3.48
CA SER A 38 -7.14 1.30 4.15
C SER A 38 -8.31 1.02 3.21
N THR A 39 -8.25 1.48 1.96
CA THR A 39 -9.29 1.21 0.95
C THR A 39 -9.37 -0.27 0.63
N ALA A 40 -8.24 -0.97 0.48
CA ALA A 40 -8.24 -2.40 0.21
C ALA A 40 -8.85 -3.21 1.37
N LEU A 41 -8.53 -2.87 2.61
CA LEU A 41 -9.10 -3.50 3.81
C LEU A 41 -10.61 -3.23 3.96
N ALA A 42 -11.05 -2.01 3.68
CA ALA A 42 -12.48 -1.67 3.71
C ALA A 42 -13.27 -2.40 2.62
N LEU A 43 -12.72 -2.52 1.40
CA LEU A 43 -13.35 -3.30 0.32
C LEU A 43 -13.34 -4.80 0.60
N ALA A 44 -12.31 -5.29 1.31
CA ALA A 44 -12.27 -6.63 1.84
C ALA A 44 -13.08 -6.79 3.13
N ASP A 45 -13.89 -5.79 3.52
CA ASP A 45 -14.75 -5.71 4.72
C ASP A 45 -14.07 -6.32 5.97
N ALA A 46 -12.79 -5.93 6.13
CA ALA A 46 -11.85 -6.39 7.13
C ALA A 46 -11.06 -5.19 7.68
N ASP A 47 -11.76 -4.11 8.02
CA ASP A 47 -11.17 -2.83 8.41
C ASP A 47 -11.03 -2.63 9.93
N ARG A 48 -11.46 -3.61 10.74
CA ARG A 48 -11.27 -3.60 12.20
C ARG A 48 -10.01 -4.36 12.61
N ALA A 49 -9.50 -4.05 13.79
CA ALA A 49 -8.24 -4.62 14.27
C ALA A 49 -8.32 -6.16 14.46
N GLU A 50 -9.48 -6.66 14.87
CA GLU A 50 -9.81 -8.07 15.05
C GLU A 50 -9.93 -8.83 13.73
N ASP A 51 -10.11 -8.14 12.61
CA ASP A 51 -10.24 -8.79 11.30
C ASP A 51 -8.89 -9.24 10.73
N VAL A 52 -7.77 -8.70 11.25
CA VAL A 52 -6.41 -9.02 10.79
C VAL A 52 -5.80 -10.13 11.65
N THR A 53 -5.48 -11.24 11.01
CA THR A 53 -4.89 -12.43 11.65
C THR A 53 -3.38 -12.55 11.42
N GLY A 54 -2.86 -11.94 10.35
CA GLY A 54 -1.42 -11.94 10.04
C GLY A 54 -1.06 -10.83 9.05
N VAL A 55 0.19 -10.36 9.14
CA VAL A 55 0.77 -9.39 8.19
C VAL A 55 2.18 -9.85 7.86
N GLU A 56 2.43 -10.17 6.59
CA GLU A 56 3.76 -10.42 6.05
C GLU A 56 4.25 -9.16 5.34
N THR A 57 5.51 -8.75 5.57
CA THR A 57 6.05 -7.50 5.03
C THR A 57 7.34 -7.72 4.26
N GLU A 58 7.44 -7.10 3.09
CA GLU A 58 8.67 -6.92 2.32
C GLU A 58 8.92 -5.42 2.19
N LEU A 59 9.87 -4.89 2.97
CA LEU A 59 10.13 -3.46 3.09
C LEU A 59 11.49 -3.13 2.48
N LEU A 60 11.52 -2.28 1.46
CA LEU A 60 12.76 -1.93 0.76
C LEU A 60 12.90 -0.44 0.51
N ARG A 61 14.14 -0.02 0.26
CA ARG A 61 14.46 1.38 -0.02
C ARG A 61 15.53 1.53 -1.11
N ALA A 62 15.26 2.40 -2.09
CA ALA A 62 16.25 2.89 -3.04
C ALA A 62 16.85 4.25 -2.60
N ASN A 63 16.04 5.06 -1.92
CA ASN A 63 16.46 6.34 -1.36
C ASN A 63 17.24 6.12 -0.07
N ASP A 64 18.13 7.07 0.23
CA ASP A 64 18.88 7.08 1.49
C ASP A 64 18.00 7.65 2.62
N ILE A 65 17.01 6.87 3.00
CA ILE A 65 16.00 7.15 4.03
C ILE A 65 15.99 6.02 5.07
N GLU A 66 15.41 6.21 6.24
CA GLU A 66 15.28 5.16 7.25
C GLU A 66 14.07 4.24 6.99
N ALA A 67 12.99 4.82 6.45
CA ALA A 67 11.76 4.12 6.11
C ALA A 67 11.84 3.43 4.73
N ASP A 68 10.73 2.85 4.31
CA ASP A 68 10.58 2.17 3.04
C ASP A 68 10.02 3.09 1.94
N ASP A 69 10.53 2.95 0.72
CA ASP A 69 9.98 3.62 -0.47
C ASP A 69 9.43 2.65 -1.51
N THR A 70 9.67 1.34 -1.34
CA THR A 70 9.22 0.26 -2.22
C THR A 70 8.88 -0.95 -1.35
N SER A 71 7.60 -1.30 -1.25
CA SER A 71 7.13 -2.29 -0.28
C SER A 71 5.99 -3.13 -0.80
N CYS A 72 5.91 -4.36 -0.30
CA CYS A 72 4.77 -5.26 -0.49
C CYS A 72 4.35 -5.85 0.85
N VAL A 73 3.04 -5.94 1.09
CA VAL A 73 2.47 -6.60 2.26
C VAL A 73 1.37 -7.57 1.85
N ARG A 74 1.31 -8.72 2.53
CA ARG A 74 0.15 -9.62 2.53
C ARG A 74 -0.51 -9.54 3.89
N ILE A 75 -1.82 -9.38 3.89
CA ILE A 75 -2.65 -9.28 5.08
C ILE A 75 -3.66 -10.41 5.03
N THR A 76 -3.59 -11.32 5.99
CA THR A 76 -4.52 -12.44 6.11
C THR A 76 -5.66 -12.05 7.05
N THR A 77 -6.90 -12.22 6.59
CA THR A 77 -8.09 -11.79 7.33
C THR A 77 -8.83 -12.96 7.97
N THR A 78 -9.64 -12.68 8.99
CA THR A 78 -10.53 -13.66 9.65
C THR A 78 -11.54 -14.30 8.70
N ARG A 79 -11.73 -13.73 7.51
CA ARG A 79 -12.75 -14.11 6.53
C ARG A 79 -12.19 -14.97 5.40
N GLY A 80 -10.90 -15.33 5.49
CA GLY A 80 -10.22 -16.14 4.48
C GLY A 80 -9.94 -15.41 3.17
N VAL A 81 -10.04 -14.08 3.16
CA VAL A 81 -9.64 -13.23 2.02
C VAL A 81 -8.29 -12.62 2.33
N ASP A 82 -7.30 -12.87 1.48
CA ASP A 82 -6.00 -12.20 1.57
C ASP A 82 -6.05 -10.85 0.83
N VAL A 83 -5.44 -9.83 1.44
CA VAL A 83 -5.22 -8.52 0.83
C VAL A 83 -3.72 -8.36 0.58
N VAL A 84 -3.34 -8.15 -0.68
CA VAL A 84 -1.96 -7.83 -1.05
C VAL A 84 -1.87 -6.38 -1.52
N VAL A 85 -0.94 -5.62 -0.95
CA VAL A 85 -0.67 -4.24 -1.35
C VAL A 85 0.79 -4.12 -1.72
N ALA A 86 1.07 -3.76 -2.97
CA ALA A 86 2.40 -3.44 -3.47
C ALA A 86 2.45 -1.96 -3.86
N ALA A 87 3.51 -1.28 -3.46
CA ALA A 87 3.65 0.16 -3.66
C ALA A 87 5.12 0.56 -3.83
N THR A 88 5.34 1.63 -4.60
CA THR A 88 6.66 2.24 -4.76
C THR A 88 6.56 3.75 -4.99
N LEU A 89 7.56 4.49 -4.51
CA LEU A 89 7.83 5.90 -4.82
C LEU A 89 8.94 6.08 -5.87
N CYS A 90 9.55 4.98 -6.30
CA CYS A 90 10.66 4.90 -7.24
C CYS A 90 10.22 4.39 -8.64
N ALA A 91 8.94 4.60 -8.98
CA ALA A 91 8.35 4.16 -10.24
C ALA A 91 9.09 4.73 -11.46
N GLU A 92 9.11 4.00 -12.57
CA GLU A 92 9.67 4.51 -13.83
C GLU A 92 8.80 5.64 -14.37
N ARG A 93 7.47 5.43 -14.34
CA ARG A 93 6.49 6.39 -14.82
C ARG A 93 5.46 6.74 -13.74
N PRO A 94 4.92 7.97 -13.75
CA PRO A 94 3.75 8.30 -12.95
C PRO A 94 2.58 7.40 -13.34
N GLY A 95 1.91 6.84 -12.33
CA GLY A 95 0.73 5.99 -12.50
C GLY A 95 -0.32 6.35 -11.47
N GLU A 96 -1.60 6.22 -11.85
CA GLU A 96 -2.70 6.39 -10.91
C GLU A 96 -2.82 5.16 -10.01
N PRO A 97 -2.83 5.34 -8.68
CA PRO A 97 -2.94 4.22 -7.77
C PRO A 97 -4.37 3.67 -7.82
N TYR A 98 -4.48 2.36 -7.63
CA TYR A 98 -5.76 1.65 -7.70
C TYR A 98 -5.80 0.52 -6.70
N VAL A 99 -7.03 0.07 -6.40
CA VAL A 99 -7.30 -1.20 -5.74
C VAL A 99 -7.98 -2.12 -6.74
N LEU A 100 -7.55 -3.38 -6.78
CA LEU A 100 -8.10 -4.41 -7.65
C LEU A 100 -8.84 -5.45 -6.81
N VAL A 101 -10.13 -5.66 -7.09
CA VAL A 101 -10.94 -6.72 -6.49
C VAL A 101 -11.07 -7.86 -7.48
N HIS A 102 -10.67 -9.04 -7.06
CA HIS A 102 -10.75 -10.27 -7.85
C HIS A 102 -12.04 -11.03 -7.52
N GLY A 103 -12.74 -11.52 -8.54
CA GLY A 103 -13.88 -12.40 -8.41
C GLY A 103 -13.79 -13.57 -9.39
N GLU A 104 -14.59 -14.60 -9.18
CA GLU A 104 -14.55 -15.83 -9.98
C GLU A 104 -14.93 -15.61 -11.46
N SER A 105 -15.72 -14.56 -11.74
CA SER A 105 -16.25 -14.27 -13.09
C SER A 105 -15.84 -12.90 -13.61
N GLY A 106 -14.86 -12.25 -12.98
CA GLY A 106 -14.48 -10.89 -13.34
C GLY A 106 -13.63 -10.20 -12.29
N ARG A 107 -13.35 -8.93 -12.54
CA ARG A 107 -12.59 -8.07 -11.64
C ARG A 107 -13.09 -6.63 -11.67
N ILE A 108 -12.79 -5.91 -10.61
CA ILE A 108 -13.13 -4.50 -10.46
C ILE A 108 -11.85 -3.72 -10.15
N THR A 109 -11.52 -2.75 -10.98
CA THR A 109 -10.40 -1.83 -10.72
C THR A 109 -10.95 -0.49 -10.25
N PHE A 110 -10.54 -0.06 -9.07
CA PHE A 110 -10.93 1.23 -8.50
C PHE A 110 -9.72 2.17 -8.41
N TRP A 111 -9.67 3.19 -9.28
CA TRP A 111 -8.70 4.29 -9.18
C TRP A 111 -9.22 5.33 -8.18
N TYR A 112 -8.95 5.11 -6.90
CA TYR A 112 -9.54 5.87 -5.79
C TYR A 112 -9.24 7.38 -5.80
N LYS A 113 -8.17 7.81 -6.48
CA LYS A 113 -7.89 9.24 -6.68
C LYS A 113 -8.78 9.91 -7.71
N GLN A 114 -9.30 9.13 -8.66
CA GLN A 114 -10.12 9.59 -9.78
C GLN A 114 -11.60 9.28 -9.59
N ASP A 115 -11.97 8.62 -8.49
CA ASP A 115 -13.33 8.16 -8.21
C ASP A 115 -13.91 7.32 -9.37
N ARG A 116 -13.02 6.56 -10.02
CA ARG A 116 -13.29 5.82 -11.26
C ARG A 116 -13.23 4.32 -11.02
N VAL A 117 -14.27 3.62 -11.45
CA VAL A 117 -14.42 2.17 -11.32
C VAL A 117 -14.52 1.57 -12.71
N LEU A 118 -13.67 0.58 -13.00
CA LEU A 118 -13.78 -0.28 -14.18
C LEU A 118 -14.25 -1.66 -13.74
N VAL A 119 -15.37 -2.10 -14.28
CA VAL A 119 -15.94 -3.44 -14.09
C VAL A 119 -15.66 -4.28 -15.33
N GLN A 120 -15.04 -5.44 -15.14
CA GLN A 120 -14.75 -6.39 -16.21
C GLN A 120 -15.33 -7.75 -15.86
N ARG A 121 -16.25 -8.27 -16.66
CA ARG A 121 -16.97 -9.52 -16.41
C ARG A 121 -16.90 -10.45 -17.61
N ALA A 122 -16.85 -11.76 -17.38
CA ALA A 122 -16.92 -12.75 -18.44
C ALA A 122 -18.19 -12.56 -19.28
N GLY A 123 -18.06 -12.61 -20.61
CA GLY A 123 -19.17 -12.45 -21.55
C GLY A 123 -19.73 -11.02 -21.69
N HIS A 124 -19.13 -10.02 -21.04
CA HIS A 124 -19.55 -8.62 -21.11
C HIS A 124 -18.37 -7.71 -21.49
N GLY A 125 -18.66 -6.59 -22.14
CA GLY A 125 -17.66 -5.54 -22.37
C GLY A 125 -17.23 -4.88 -21.05
N PRO A 126 -16.07 -4.19 -21.03
CA PRO A 126 -15.69 -3.36 -19.90
C PRO A 126 -16.69 -2.22 -19.69
N GLU A 127 -17.07 -1.97 -18.45
CA GLU A 127 -17.96 -0.86 -18.05
C GLU A 127 -17.19 0.09 -17.13
N GLU A 128 -17.16 1.37 -17.46
CA GLU A 128 -16.51 2.42 -16.66
C GLU A 128 -17.56 3.32 -16.00
N HIS A 129 -17.38 3.56 -14.71
CA HIS A 129 -18.23 4.42 -13.90
C HIS A 129 -17.38 5.46 -13.18
N VAL A 130 -17.90 6.69 -13.07
CA VAL A 130 -17.29 7.77 -12.30
C VAL A 130 -18.28 8.19 -11.22
N HIS A 131 -17.79 8.30 -10.00
CA HIS A 131 -18.58 8.63 -8.82
C HIS A 131 -18.12 9.95 -8.20
N GLY A 132 -18.98 10.53 -7.35
CA GLY A 132 -18.59 11.64 -6.48
C GLY A 132 -18.04 11.13 -5.16
N ARG A 133 -17.59 12.07 -4.31
CA ARG A 133 -17.18 11.79 -2.93
C ARG A 133 -18.22 12.30 -1.95
N THR A 134 -18.41 11.55 -0.87
CA THR A 134 -19.12 12.06 0.30
C THR A 134 -18.16 12.87 1.16
N ASP A 135 -18.57 14.06 1.57
CA ASP A 135 -17.77 14.90 2.46
C ASP A 135 -17.79 14.33 3.89
N LEU A 136 -16.61 13.91 4.37
CA LEU A 136 -16.47 13.32 5.70
C LEU A 136 -16.61 14.36 6.82
N LEU A 137 -16.37 15.65 6.55
CA LEU A 137 -16.64 16.72 7.49
C LEU A 137 -18.16 16.94 7.61
N GLU A 138 -18.89 16.97 6.50
CA GLU A 138 -20.36 17.05 6.55
C GLU A 138 -20.97 15.83 7.26
N ASN A 139 -20.45 14.62 7.00
CA ASN A 139 -20.87 13.42 7.73
C ASN A 139 -20.60 13.52 9.24
N LEU A 140 -19.45 14.08 9.65
CA LEU A 140 -19.15 14.32 11.06
C LEU A 140 -20.13 15.33 11.68
N LEU A 141 -20.45 16.42 10.97
CA LEU A 141 -21.42 17.42 11.44
C LEU A 141 -22.83 16.82 11.58
N ALA A 142 -23.27 16.00 10.62
CA ALA A 142 -24.54 15.29 10.69
C ALA A 142 -24.56 14.33 11.90
N HIS A 143 -23.50 13.55 12.10
CA HIS A 143 -23.37 12.66 13.26
C HIS A 143 -23.53 13.41 14.59
N LEU A 144 -22.90 14.59 14.71
CA LEU A 144 -23.01 15.43 15.92
C LEU A 144 -24.40 16.06 16.09
N ALA A 145 -25.13 16.31 14.99
CA ALA A 145 -26.43 16.96 15.01
C ALA A 145 -27.59 16.00 15.30
N ASP A 146 -27.60 14.82 14.66
CA ASP A 146 -28.75 13.90 14.67
C ASP A 146 -28.39 12.42 14.88
N GLY A 147 -27.10 12.11 15.05
CA GLY A 147 -26.65 10.73 15.27
C GLY A 147 -26.50 9.89 13.99
N THR A 148 -26.50 10.51 12.80
CA THR A 148 -26.13 9.84 11.53
C THR A 148 -24.86 9.00 11.70
N GLU A 149 -24.83 7.79 11.15
CA GLU A 149 -23.66 6.90 11.26
C GLU A 149 -22.41 7.51 10.60
N LEU A 150 -21.26 7.42 11.28
CA LEU A 150 -19.99 7.86 10.72
C LEU A 150 -19.54 6.92 9.60
N LEU A 151 -19.07 7.48 8.50
CA LEU A 151 -18.53 6.70 7.37
C LEU A 151 -17.11 6.19 7.65
N ALA A 152 -16.34 6.91 8.47
CA ALA A 152 -14.97 6.56 8.85
C ALA A 152 -14.75 6.67 10.38
N PRO A 153 -15.48 5.89 11.20
CA PRO A 153 -15.28 5.87 12.64
C PRO A 153 -13.89 5.32 12.98
N PRO A 154 -13.24 5.79 14.07
CA PRO A 154 -11.88 5.36 14.44
C PRO A 154 -11.68 3.85 14.54
N ALA A 155 -12.72 3.11 14.95
CA ALA A 155 -12.69 1.65 15.05
C ALA A 155 -12.40 0.96 13.69
N ARG A 156 -12.82 1.55 12.58
CA ARG A 156 -12.58 1.04 11.20
C ARG A 156 -11.20 1.42 10.65
N SER A 157 -10.36 2.08 11.44
CA SER A 157 -8.93 2.22 11.16
C SER A 157 -8.11 1.10 11.82
N GLY A 158 -8.75 0.21 12.58
CA GLY A 158 -8.07 -0.80 13.39
C GLY A 158 -7.21 -1.76 12.57
N ALA A 159 -7.68 -2.21 11.41
CA ALA A 159 -6.93 -3.09 10.53
C ALA A 159 -5.69 -2.39 9.96
N PHE A 160 -5.84 -1.13 9.50
CA PHE A 160 -4.69 -0.33 9.05
C PHE A 160 -3.66 -0.15 10.17
N MET A 161 -4.10 0.05 11.42
CA MET A 161 -3.19 0.13 12.56
C MET A 161 -2.44 -1.18 12.82
N ARG A 162 -3.01 -2.36 12.52
CA ARG A 162 -2.28 -3.64 12.57
C ARG A 162 -1.20 -3.71 11.49
N VAL A 163 -1.47 -3.19 10.29
CA VAL A 163 -0.45 -3.10 9.21
C VAL A 163 0.66 -2.13 9.60
N LEU A 164 0.31 -0.93 10.09
CA LEU A 164 1.27 0.06 10.55
C LEU A 164 2.17 -0.51 11.65
N GLU A 165 1.59 -1.23 12.62
CA GLU A 165 2.34 -1.87 13.70
C GLU A 165 3.31 -2.94 13.17
N ALA A 166 2.88 -3.76 12.20
CA ALA A 166 3.75 -4.73 11.55
C ALA A 166 4.94 -4.05 10.84
N VAL A 167 4.69 -2.97 10.10
CA VAL A 167 5.76 -2.18 9.43
C VAL A 167 6.69 -1.51 10.45
N ARG A 168 6.14 -1.00 11.56
CA ARG A 168 6.88 -0.34 12.65
C ARG A 168 7.81 -1.30 13.37
N THR A 169 7.38 -2.54 13.59
CA THR A 169 8.12 -3.55 14.37
C THR A 169 8.95 -4.51 13.51
N ALA A 170 8.76 -4.51 12.19
CA ALA A 170 9.61 -5.21 11.25
C ALA A 170 11.08 -4.75 11.33
N PRO A 171 12.03 -5.60 10.87
CA PRO A 171 13.40 -5.17 10.62
C PRO A 171 13.47 -3.93 9.74
N ASP A 172 14.60 -3.22 9.81
CA ASP A 172 14.80 -2.03 8.97
C ASP A 172 14.68 -2.38 7.47
N PRO A 173 14.06 -1.49 6.66
CA PRO A 173 13.92 -1.71 5.22
C PRO A 173 15.25 -2.01 4.55
N LEU A 174 15.26 -3.08 3.76
CA LEU A 174 16.44 -3.55 3.07
C LEU A 174 16.84 -2.56 1.97
N PRO A 175 18.08 -2.07 1.93
CA PRO A 175 18.57 -1.29 0.81
C PRO A 175 18.54 -2.14 -0.45
N LEU A 176 17.95 -1.61 -1.52
CA LEU A 176 18.05 -2.24 -2.83
C LEU A 176 19.52 -2.29 -3.29
N PRO A 177 19.94 -3.38 -3.95
CA PRO A 177 21.28 -3.48 -4.52
C PRO A 177 21.61 -2.25 -5.40
N PRO A 178 22.86 -1.77 -5.42
CA PRO A 178 23.24 -0.57 -6.17
C PRO A 178 22.97 -0.64 -7.67
N ASP A 179 22.86 -1.83 -8.25
CA ASP A 179 22.53 -2.09 -9.65
C ASP A 179 21.03 -2.28 -9.93
N ALA A 180 20.20 -2.35 -8.88
CA ALA A 180 18.75 -2.48 -8.98
C ALA A 180 18.03 -1.14 -9.21
N TRP A 181 18.75 -0.01 -9.14
CA TRP A 181 18.18 1.33 -9.36
C TRP A 181 19.18 2.28 -9.99
N HIS A 182 18.69 3.39 -10.55
CA HIS A 182 19.54 4.48 -11.04
C HIS A 182 18.96 5.85 -10.65
N THR A 183 19.77 6.90 -10.81
CA THR A 183 19.33 8.29 -10.61
C THR A 183 18.84 8.85 -11.93
N ALA A 184 17.61 9.37 -11.97
CA ALA A 184 17.10 10.15 -13.08
C ALA A 184 17.09 11.65 -12.74
N HIS A 185 17.31 12.48 -13.75
CA HIS A 185 17.33 13.94 -13.69
C HIS A 185 16.23 14.56 -14.56
N ASP A 186 15.06 13.92 -14.59
CA ASP A 186 13.87 14.28 -15.36
C ASP A 186 12.81 15.02 -14.53
N THR A 187 13.12 15.33 -13.26
CA THR A 187 12.30 16.11 -12.32
C THR A 187 13.09 17.30 -11.76
N PRO A 188 12.45 18.30 -11.11
CA PRO A 188 13.15 19.48 -10.57
C PRO A 188 14.28 19.15 -9.58
N THR A 189 14.13 18.09 -8.78
CA THR A 189 15.25 17.48 -8.05
C THR A 189 15.50 16.05 -8.55
N PRO A 190 16.69 15.45 -8.37
CA PRO A 190 16.95 14.08 -8.82
C PRO A 190 16.01 13.08 -8.14
N ARG A 191 15.70 11.99 -8.83
CA ARG A 191 14.87 10.89 -8.28
C ARG A 191 15.55 9.55 -8.44
N ARG A 192 15.19 8.60 -7.58
CA ARG A 192 15.55 7.18 -7.72
C ARG A 192 14.53 6.47 -8.60
N VAL A 193 15.02 5.62 -9.49
CA VAL A 193 14.20 4.82 -10.42
C VAL A 193 14.61 3.37 -10.31
N VAL A 194 13.66 2.49 -10.03
CA VAL A 194 13.85 1.03 -10.01
C VAL A 194 13.30 0.46 -11.32
N PRO A 195 14.14 0.03 -12.28
CA PRO A 195 13.66 -0.53 -13.54
C PRO A 195 12.78 -1.77 -13.32
N GLY A 196 11.67 -1.87 -14.06
CA GLY A 196 10.71 -2.97 -13.98
C GLY A 196 9.73 -2.90 -12.81
N VAL A 197 9.89 -1.95 -11.87
CA VAL A 197 9.05 -1.89 -10.66
C VAL A 197 7.58 -1.62 -10.96
N ASP A 198 7.28 -0.88 -12.03
CA ASP A 198 5.91 -0.59 -12.46
C ASP A 198 5.16 -1.89 -12.78
N GLY A 199 5.83 -2.79 -13.51
CA GLY A 199 5.29 -4.11 -13.86
C GLY A 199 5.25 -5.07 -12.67
N LEU A 200 6.27 -5.00 -11.80
CA LEU A 200 6.31 -5.81 -10.57
C LEU A 200 5.14 -5.49 -9.63
N VAL A 201 4.89 -4.20 -9.37
CA VAL A 201 3.75 -3.76 -8.53
C VAL A 201 2.41 -4.18 -9.13
N ALA A 202 2.25 -4.05 -10.45
CA ALA A 202 1.05 -4.52 -11.14
C ALA A 202 0.89 -6.04 -11.04
N ALA A 203 1.97 -6.80 -11.20
CA ALA A 203 1.95 -8.26 -11.08
C ALA A 203 1.56 -8.73 -9.67
N CYS A 204 2.04 -8.07 -8.62
CA CYS A 204 1.63 -8.35 -7.24
C CYS A 204 0.12 -8.12 -7.04
N ALA A 205 -0.42 -7.01 -7.56
CA ALA A 205 -1.85 -6.74 -7.49
C ALA A 205 -2.69 -7.75 -8.30
N ASP A 206 -2.21 -8.15 -9.48
CA ASP A 206 -2.90 -9.11 -10.35
C ASP A 206 -2.88 -10.55 -9.81
N THR A 207 -1.83 -10.94 -9.08
CA THR A 207 -1.61 -12.34 -8.67
C THR A 207 -1.76 -12.58 -7.17
N LEU A 208 -1.96 -11.53 -6.37
CA LEU A 208 -1.98 -11.58 -4.90
C LEU A 208 -0.71 -12.24 -4.32
N ARG A 209 0.44 -11.92 -4.93
CA ARG A 209 1.76 -12.42 -4.54
C ARG A 209 2.65 -11.29 -4.04
N LEU A 210 3.50 -11.60 -3.06
CA LEU A 210 4.58 -10.74 -2.60
C LEU A 210 5.66 -10.61 -3.69
N PHE A 211 6.57 -9.63 -3.59
CA PHE A 211 7.63 -9.46 -4.59
C PHE A 211 8.49 -10.73 -4.73
N SER A 212 8.86 -11.36 -3.60
CA SER A 212 9.67 -12.60 -3.61
C SER A 212 9.00 -13.78 -4.30
N GLU A 213 7.67 -13.80 -4.38
CA GLU A 213 6.88 -14.90 -4.94
C GLU A 213 6.56 -14.72 -6.43
N THR A 214 6.83 -13.52 -6.98
CA THR A 214 6.66 -13.26 -8.42
C THR A 214 7.76 -13.89 -9.27
N GLY A 215 8.95 -14.13 -8.68
CA GLY A 215 10.17 -14.49 -9.41
C GLY A 215 10.74 -13.37 -10.30
N ALA A 216 10.12 -12.19 -10.32
CA ALA A 216 10.52 -11.05 -11.13
C ALA A 216 11.38 -10.03 -10.34
N ALA A 217 11.46 -10.17 -9.02
CA ALA A 217 12.30 -9.35 -8.14
C ALA A 217 13.52 -10.16 -7.68
N PRO A 218 14.65 -10.13 -8.42
CA PRO A 218 15.84 -10.93 -8.08
C PRO A 218 16.49 -10.50 -6.75
N TRP A 219 16.15 -9.32 -6.25
CA TRP A 219 16.67 -8.73 -5.02
C TRP A 219 15.82 -9.03 -3.77
N THR A 220 14.62 -9.60 -3.92
CA THR A 220 13.88 -10.15 -2.79
C THR A 220 14.26 -11.62 -2.60
N ALA A 221 15.02 -11.93 -1.55
CA ALA A 221 15.16 -13.31 -1.12
C ALA A 221 13.80 -13.83 -0.61
N PRO A 222 13.48 -15.12 -0.78
CA PRO A 222 12.28 -15.69 -0.16
C PRO A 222 12.38 -15.56 1.37
N SER A 223 11.39 -14.93 1.99
CA SER A 223 11.23 -14.98 3.45
C SER A 223 10.96 -16.43 3.85
N ALA A 224 11.84 -17.03 4.65
CA ALA A 224 11.57 -18.36 5.20
C ALA A 224 10.34 -18.28 6.11
N PRO A 225 9.37 -19.21 6.01
CA PRO A 225 8.21 -19.20 6.90
C PRO A 225 8.70 -19.33 8.34
N SER A 226 8.24 -18.42 9.20
CA SER A 226 8.43 -18.48 10.64
C SER A 226 7.85 -19.80 11.15
N GLY A 227 8.76 -20.71 11.51
CA GLY A 227 8.45 -22.09 11.84
C GLY A 227 7.39 -22.22 12.93
N THR A 228 6.45 -23.13 12.69
CA THR A 228 5.48 -23.64 13.65
C THR A 228 6.24 -24.27 14.83
N SER A 229 6.25 -23.62 15.99
CA SER A 229 6.66 -24.29 17.23
C SER A 229 5.51 -25.16 17.71
N THR A 230 5.59 -26.47 17.42
CA THR A 230 4.85 -27.49 18.16
C THR A 230 5.83 -28.31 18.98
N ALA A 231 5.73 -28.18 20.29
CA ALA A 231 5.99 -29.19 21.31
C ALA A 231 5.24 -28.78 22.58
#